data_AF-A0A838FJ59-F1
#
_entry.id   AF-A0A838FJ59-F1
#
_cell.length_a   1.000
_cell.length_b   1.000
_cell.length_c   1.000
_cell.angle_alpha   90.00
_cell.angle_beta   90.00
_cell.angle_gamma   90.00
#
_symmetry.space_group_name_H-M   'P 1'
#
loop_
_entity.id
_entity.type
_entity.pdbx_description
1 polymer ?
#
loop_
_entity_poly.entity_id
_entity_poly.type
_entity_poly.pdbx_seq_one_letter_code
_entity_poly.pdbx_strand_id
1 'polypeptide(L)'
;MANHAPVEVLQGGQLNAAISNAVVHAFSEYIGRGPTKARTSIRDDLVVCLLENGLTKAERSLVAGGRQQLVLDTRRAFQQTMRGDLVAAVEGLTRRRVIAFMSDNHIEPDIATESFLLEPLAPDPVATNGADPVATNGADPAS
;
A
#
# COMPACT_ATOMS: atom_id res chain seq x y z
N MET A 1 29.39 -1.67 -24.33
CA MET A 1 28.70 -0.63 -23.53
C MET A 1 27.21 -0.90 -23.65
N ALA A 2 26.59 -1.49 -22.63
CA ALA A 2 25.16 -1.82 -22.67
C ALA A 2 24.36 -0.53 -22.42
N ASN A 3 23.52 -0.18 -23.39
CA ASN A 3 22.60 0.93 -23.36
C ASN A 3 21.51 0.63 -22.31
N HIS A 4 21.58 1.24 -21.12
CA HIS A 4 20.49 1.15 -20.15
C HIS A 4 19.43 2.16 -20.59
N ALA A 5 18.44 1.70 -21.36
CA ALA A 5 17.24 2.47 -21.62
C ALA A 5 16.69 2.97 -20.27
N PRO A 6 16.27 4.24 -20.15
CA PRO A 6 15.71 4.74 -18.90
C PRO A 6 14.52 3.86 -18.53
N VAL A 7 14.58 3.25 -17.35
CA VAL A 7 13.44 2.50 -16.82
C VAL A 7 12.33 3.50 -16.58
N GLU A 8 11.25 3.38 -17.33
CA GLU A 8 10.09 4.27 -17.22
C GLU A 8 9.49 4.12 -15.82
N VAL A 9 9.57 5.20 -15.04
CA VAL A 9 8.98 5.26 -13.71
C VAL A 9 7.52 5.66 -13.88
N LEU A 10 6.59 4.74 -13.59
CA LEU A 10 5.17 5.04 -13.62
C LEU A 10 4.84 6.08 -12.54
N GLN A 11 3.96 7.02 -12.88
CA GLN A 11 3.53 8.07 -11.95
C GLN A 11 2.00 8.22 -11.94
N GLY A 12 1.47 8.78 -10.86
CA GLY A 12 0.05 9.12 -10.72
C GLY A 12 -0.88 7.95 -11.03
N GLY A 13 -1.87 8.18 -11.89
CA GLY A 13 -2.89 7.18 -12.22
C GLY A 13 -2.33 5.89 -12.83
N GLN A 14 -1.23 5.95 -13.59
CA GLN A 14 -0.62 4.76 -14.19
C GLN A 14 0.02 3.86 -13.13
N LEU A 15 0.70 4.46 -12.14
CA LEU A 15 1.27 3.73 -11.01
C LEU A 15 0.16 3.07 -10.18
N ASN A 16 -0.92 3.80 -9.89
CA ASN A 16 -2.06 3.26 -9.15
C ASN A 16 -2.69 2.06 -9.88
N ALA A 17 -2.86 2.15 -11.21
CA ALA A 17 -3.40 1.06 -12.01
C ALA A 17 -2.45 -0.16 -12.03
N ALA A 18 -1.14 0.07 -12.16
CA ALA A 18 -0.16 -1.01 -12.14
C ALA A 18 -0.15 -1.77 -10.79
N ILE A 19 -0.23 -1.04 -9.67
CA ILE A 19 -0.33 -1.66 -8.34
C ILE A 19 -1.62 -2.44 -8.20
N SER A 20 -2.78 -1.86 -8.57
CA SER A 20 -4.06 -2.57 -8.54
C SER A 20 -4.00 -3.89 -9.31
N ASN A 21 -3.43 -3.87 -10.52
CA ASN A 21 -3.31 -5.06 -11.37
C ASN A 21 -2.38 -6.11 -10.75
N ALA A 22 -1.24 -5.69 -10.19
CA ALA A 22 -0.31 -6.60 -9.53
C ALA A 22 -0.94 -7.27 -8.30
N VAL A 23 -1.68 -6.51 -7.48
CA VAL A 23 -2.41 -7.06 -6.34
C VAL A 23 -3.48 -8.05 -6.79
N VAL A 24 -4.31 -7.70 -7.78
CA VAL A 24 -5.33 -8.62 -8.32
C VAL A 24 -4.71 -9.91 -8.84
N HIS A 25 -3.58 -9.81 -9.54
CA HIS A 25 -2.87 -10.97 -10.06
C HIS A 25 -2.31 -11.86 -8.92
N ALA A 26 -1.70 -11.27 -7.90
CA ALA A 26 -1.24 -12.03 -6.74
C ALA A 26 -2.40 -12.78 -6.07
N PHE A 27 -3.55 -12.13 -5.89
CA PHE A 27 -4.73 -12.83 -5.38
C PHE A 27 -5.16 -13.97 -6.31
N SER A 28 -5.21 -13.77 -7.63
CA SER A 28 -5.63 -14.84 -8.54
C SER A 28 -4.71 -16.06 -8.52
N GLU A 29 -3.40 -15.88 -8.36
CA GLU A 29 -2.44 -16.99 -8.27
C GLU A 29 -2.65 -17.86 -7.02
N TYR A 30 -2.92 -17.23 -5.88
CA TYR A 30 -2.99 -17.94 -4.60
C TYR A 30 -4.37 -18.51 -4.29
N ILE A 31 -5.45 -17.84 -4.70
CA ILE A 31 -6.83 -18.25 -4.39
C ILE A 31 -7.65 -18.60 -5.64
N GLY A 32 -7.00 -18.71 -6.80
CA GLY A 32 -7.60 -19.10 -8.10
C GLY A 32 -8.50 -18.04 -8.74
N ARG A 33 -8.93 -17.03 -7.98
CA ARG A 33 -9.74 -15.90 -8.46
C ARG A 33 -9.34 -14.63 -7.71
N GLY A 34 -8.94 -13.61 -8.46
CA GLY A 34 -8.72 -12.28 -7.93
C GLY A 34 -10.03 -11.49 -7.71
N PRO A 35 -10.00 -10.42 -6.89
CA PRO A 35 -11.05 -9.41 -6.84
C PRO A 35 -11.36 -8.84 -8.22
N THR A 36 -12.63 -8.54 -8.52
CA THR A 36 -13.01 -8.02 -9.86
C THR A 36 -12.97 -6.50 -9.95
N LYS A 37 -12.82 -5.81 -8.81
CA LYS A 37 -12.54 -4.38 -8.77
C LYS A 37 -11.40 -4.13 -7.81
N ALA A 38 -10.48 -3.27 -8.22
CA ALA A 38 -9.36 -2.85 -7.42
C ALA A 38 -9.07 -1.37 -7.69
N ARG A 39 -8.84 -0.61 -6.63
CA ARG A 39 -8.43 0.80 -6.73
C ARG A 39 -7.31 1.06 -5.75
N THR A 40 -6.21 1.58 -6.26
CA THR A 40 -5.07 2.00 -5.46
C THR A 40 -5.07 3.52 -5.28
N SER A 41 -4.79 3.97 -4.06
CA SER A 41 -4.45 5.36 -3.75
C SER A 41 -3.08 5.41 -3.10
N ILE A 42 -2.33 6.47 -3.39
CA ILE A 42 -1.02 6.74 -2.80
C ILE A 42 -1.07 8.15 -2.22
N ARG A 43 -0.70 8.28 -0.96
CA ARG A 43 -0.53 9.58 -0.28
C ARG A 43 0.72 9.53 0.58
N ASP A 44 1.68 10.39 0.28
CA ASP A 44 2.99 10.47 0.91
C ASP A 44 3.72 9.11 0.88
N ASP A 45 3.77 8.43 2.02
CA ASP A 45 4.45 7.16 2.20
C ASP A 45 3.46 5.98 2.25
N LEU A 46 2.15 6.24 2.13
CA LEU A 46 1.11 5.22 2.27
C LEU A 46 0.52 4.86 0.91
N VAL A 47 0.58 3.57 0.58
CA VAL A 47 -0.15 2.96 -0.53
C VAL A 47 -1.31 2.14 0.05
N VAL A 48 -2.52 2.36 -0.44
CA VAL A 48 -3.70 1.56 -0.07
C VAL A 48 -4.35 1.02 -1.33
N CYS A 49 -4.54 -0.31 -1.38
CA CYS A 49 -5.35 -0.97 -2.40
C CYS A 49 -6.68 -1.41 -1.79
N LEU A 50 -7.79 -0.89 -2.31
CA LEU A 50 -9.13 -1.33 -1.98
C LEU A 50 -9.58 -2.35 -3.03
N LEU A 51 -10.00 -3.51 -2.57
CA LEU A 51 -10.42 -4.65 -3.37
C LEU A 51 -11.90 -4.94 -3.10
N GLU A 52 -12.68 -5.20 -4.14
CA GLU A 52 -14.10 -5.56 -4.01
C GLU A 52 -14.42 -6.85 -4.77
N ASN A 53 -15.47 -7.54 -4.32
CA ASN A 53 -15.99 -8.76 -4.95
C ASN A 53 -14.95 -9.90 -4.98
N GLY A 54 -14.19 -10.02 -3.89
CA GLY A 54 -13.08 -10.96 -3.72
C GLY A 54 -13.50 -12.32 -3.18
N LEU A 55 -14.73 -12.48 -2.67
CA LEU A 55 -15.21 -13.79 -2.25
C LEU A 55 -15.40 -14.71 -3.46
N THR A 56 -15.01 -15.95 -3.29
CA THR A 56 -15.27 -17.07 -4.19
C THR A 56 -16.70 -17.60 -3.98
N LYS A 57 -17.16 -18.47 -4.89
CA LYS A 57 -18.47 -19.13 -4.72
C LYS A 57 -18.50 -19.97 -3.44
N ALA A 58 -17.41 -20.66 -3.12
CA ALA A 58 -17.30 -21.48 -1.91
C ALA A 58 -17.36 -20.63 -0.64
N GLU A 59 -16.61 -19.53 -0.57
CA GLU A 59 -16.65 -18.62 0.57
C GLU A 59 -18.04 -18.00 0.76
N ARG A 60 -18.72 -17.59 -0.32
CA ARG A 60 -20.11 -17.10 -0.25
C ARG A 60 -21.06 -18.15 0.34
N SER A 61 -20.93 -19.42 -0.05
CA SER A 61 -21.72 -20.51 0.53
C SER A 61 -21.43 -20.72 2.03
N LEU A 62 -20.18 -20.60 2.46
CA LEU A 62 -19.80 -20.66 3.87
C LEU A 62 -20.41 -19.49 4.66
N VAL A 63 -20.34 -18.27 4.13
CA VAL A 63 -20.97 -17.08 4.72
C VAL A 63 -22.48 -17.29 4.88
N ALA A 64 -23.17 -17.76 3.84
CA ALA A 64 -24.61 -18.05 3.90
C ALA A 64 -24.96 -19.12 4.94
N GLY A 65 -24.04 -20.06 5.22
CA GLY A 65 -24.16 -21.05 6.30
C GLY A 65 -23.71 -20.56 7.69
N GLY A 66 -23.52 -19.24 7.89
CA GLY A 66 -23.14 -18.65 9.17
C GLY A 66 -21.66 -18.83 9.54
N ARG A 67 -20.79 -19.18 8.58
CA ARG A 67 -19.35 -19.45 8.82
C ARG A 67 -18.45 -18.27 8.44
N GLN A 68 -18.89 -17.05 8.73
CA GLN A 68 -18.16 -15.83 8.38
C GLN A 68 -16.75 -15.77 8.99
N GLN A 69 -16.61 -16.12 10.28
CA GLN A 69 -15.32 -16.08 10.96
C GLN A 69 -14.30 -17.02 10.30
N LEU A 70 -14.72 -18.23 9.91
CA LEU A 70 -13.86 -19.19 9.21
C LEU A 70 -13.33 -18.60 7.89
N VAL A 71 -14.19 -17.90 7.14
CA VAL A 71 -13.80 -17.24 5.89
C VAL A 71 -12.78 -16.13 6.16
N LEU A 72 -13.03 -15.28 7.16
CA LEU A 72 -12.10 -14.21 7.54
C LEU A 72 -10.73 -14.75 7.97
N ASP A 73 -10.71 -15.79 8.80
CA ASP A 73 -9.47 -16.42 9.28
C ASP A 73 -8.69 -17.04 8.12
N THR A 74 -9.39 -17.71 7.21
CA THR A 74 -8.79 -18.31 6.00
C THR A 74 -8.17 -17.24 5.09
N ARG A 75 -8.88 -16.14 4.84
CA ARG A 75 -8.36 -15.04 4.01
C ARG A 75 -7.14 -14.39 4.63
N ARG A 76 -7.16 -14.13 5.94
CA ARG A 76 -6.00 -13.62 6.69
C ARG A 76 -4.78 -14.54 6.53
N ALA A 77 -4.96 -15.86 6.61
CA ALA A 77 -3.87 -16.81 6.43
C ALA A 77 -3.30 -16.79 4.99
N PHE A 78 -4.16 -16.68 3.97
CA PHE A 78 -3.71 -16.53 2.59
C PHE A 78 -2.94 -15.23 2.37
N GLN A 79 -3.43 -14.10 2.86
CA GLN A 79 -2.77 -12.81 2.72
C GLN A 79 -1.40 -12.76 3.43
N GLN A 80 -1.26 -13.46 4.57
CA GLN A 80 0.04 -13.63 5.20
C GLN A 80 1.02 -14.40 4.32
N THR A 81 0.55 -15.42 3.60
CA THR A 81 1.36 -16.16 2.62
C THR A 81 1.72 -15.30 1.41
N MET A 82 0.76 -14.53 0.88
CA MET A 82 0.96 -13.62 -0.27
C MET A 82 1.86 -12.42 0.04
N ARG A 83 2.15 -12.13 1.32
CA ARG A 83 2.86 -10.93 1.77
C ARG A 83 4.13 -10.66 0.98
N GLY A 84 4.94 -11.69 0.74
CA GLY A 84 6.22 -11.53 0.03
C GLY A 84 6.03 -10.97 -1.38
N ASP A 85 5.12 -11.56 -2.14
CA ASP A 85 4.87 -11.17 -3.54
C ASP A 85 4.18 -9.81 -3.63
N LEU A 86 3.23 -9.53 -2.74
CA LEU A 86 2.57 -8.23 -2.66
C LEU A 86 3.56 -7.10 -2.34
N VAL A 87 4.43 -7.32 -1.36
CA VAL A 87 5.48 -6.36 -1.00
C VAL A 87 6.45 -6.18 -2.17
N ALA A 88 6.97 -7.25 -2.74
CA ALA A 88 7.93 -7.17 -3.86
C ALA A 88 7.34 -6.43 -5.07
N ALA A 89 6.06 -6.66 -5.38
CA ALA A 89 5.37 -5.94 -6.45
C ALA A 89 5.30 -4.43 -6.18
N VAL A 90 4.89 -4.04 -4.97
CA VAL A 90 4.79 -2.61 -4.59
C VAL A 90 6.17 -1.97 -4.57
N GLU A 91 7.19 -2.61 -4.01
CA GLU A 91 8.56 -2.10 -4.00
C GLU A 91 9.13 -1.92 -5.42
N GLY A 92 8.89 -2.90 -6.31
CA GLY A 92 9.34 -2.83 -7.69
C GLY A 92 8.70 -1.70 -8.49
N LEU A 93 7.41 -1.45 -8.26
CA LEU A 93 6.63 -0.40 -8.94
C LEU A 93 6.91 1.00 -8.36
N THR A 94 7.03 1.12 -7.04
CA THR A 94 7.25 2.41 -6.36
C THR A 94 8.72 2.79 -6.25
N ARG A 95 9.63 1.83 -6.42
CA ARG A 95 11.08 1.97 -6.16
C ARG A 95 11.41 2.42 -4.75
N ARG A 96 10.53 2.11 -3.79
CA ARG A 96 10.67 2.42 -2.38
C ARG A 96 10.43 1.16 -1.57
N ARG A 97 11.22 0.97 -0.52
CA ARG A 97 11.06 -0.17 0.38
C ARG A 97 9.77 -0.07 1.17
N VAL A 98 9.08 -1.19 1.39
CA VAL A 98 7.92 -1.29 2.27
C VAL A 98 8.40 -1.62 3.70
N ILE A 99 8.09 -0.76 4.67
CA ILE A 99 8.41 -0.97 6.08
C ILE A 99 7.31 -1.74 6.83
N ALA A 100 6.06 -1.62 6.38
CA ALA A 100 4.95 -2.34 6.96
C ALA A 100 3.91 -2.72 5.89
N PHE A 101 3.36 -3.91 6.03
CA PHE A 101 2.23 -4.41 5.24
C PHE A 101 1.14 -4.88 6.20
N MET A 102 -0.08 -4.44 5.95
CA MET A 102 -1.27 -4.70 6.75
C MET A 102 -2.42 -5.06 5.82
N SER A 103 -3.22 -6.04 6.23
CA SER A 103 -4.32 -6.58 5.44
C SER A 103 -5.55 -6.76 6.32
N ASP A 104 -6.72 -6.45 5.78
CA ASP A 104 -7.99 -6.71 6.45
C ASP A 104 -9.10 -7.04 5.44
N ASN A 105 -10.13 -7.77 5.90
CA ASN A 105 -11.25 -8.21 5.07
C ASN A 105 -12.58 -7.93 5.75
N HIS A 106 -13.58 -7.70 4.92
CA HIS A 106 -14.96 -7.52 5.30
C HIS A 106 -15.86 -8.40 4.42
N ILE A 107 -16.89 -8.99 5.02
CA ILE A 107 -17.78 -9.94 4.32
C ILE A 107 -18.95 -9.23 3.63
N GLU A 108 -19.58 -8.27 4.30
CA GLU A 108 -20.79 -7.61 3.79
C GLU A 108 -20.77 -6.11 4.14
N PRO A 109 -20.20 -5.25 3.27
CA PRO A 109 -19.83 -5.55 1.88
C PRO A 109 -18.56 -6.40 1.73
N ASP A 110 -18.46 -7.16 0.63
CA ASP A 110 -17.28 -7.96 0.23
C ASP A 110 -16.15 -7.04 -0.20
N ILE A 111 -15.29 -6.71 0.76
CA ILE A 111 -14.19 -5.76 0.62
C ILE A 111 -12.94 -6.34 1.27
N ALA A 112 -11.79 -6.11 0.65
CA ALA A 112 -10.50 -6.28 1.31
C ALA A 112 -9.65 -5.02 1.14
N THR A 113 -8.77 -4.76 2.11
CA THR A 113 -7.86 -3.62 2.07
C THR A 113 -6.43 -4.10 2.28
N GLU A 114 -5.55 -3.73 1.36
CA GLU A 114 -4.12 -4.00 1.43
C GLU A 114 -3.38 -2.68 1.58
N SER A 115 -2.71 -2.48 2.72
CA SER A 115 -2.01 -1.23 3.05
C SER A 115 -0.52 -1.46 3.16
N PHE A 116 0.26 -0.63 2.48
CA PHE A 116 1.72 -0.66 2.46
C PHE A 116 2.25 0.69 2.89
N LEU A 117 3.06 0.70 3.95
CA LEU A 117 3.80 1.87 4.37
C LEU A 117 5.21 1.79 3.80
N LEU A 118 5.61 2.80 3.05
CA LEU A 118 6.90 2.92 2.39
C LEU A 118 7.92 3.61 3.32
N GLU A 119 9.21 3.37 3.12
CA GLU A 119 10.27 4.18 3.74
C GLU A 119 10.11 5.64 3.28
N PRO A 120 10.10 6.62 4.21
CA PRO A 120 9.99 8.03 3.87
C PRO A 120 11.05 8.44 2.85
N LEU A 121 10.67 9.29 1.89
CA LEU A 121 11.67 9.97 1.08
C LEU A 121 12.49 10.88 2.00
N ALA A 122 13.82 10.86 1.84
CA ALA A 122 14.66 11.79 2.57
C ALA A 122 14.15 13.23 2.34
N PRO A 123 14.02 14.05 3.40
CA PRO A 123 13.56 15.42 3.22
C PRO A 123 14.49 16.14 2.23
N ASP A 124 13.91 16.87 1.29
CA ASP A 124 14.69 17.71 0.38
C ASP A 124 15.58 18.63 1.20
N PRO A 125 16.91 18.64 0.99
CA PRO A 125 17.86 19.43 1.80
C PRO A 125 17.67 20.96 1.65
N VAL A 126 16.65 21.44 0.94
CA VAL A 126 16.42 22.86 0.63
C VAL A 126 15.41 23.53 1.57
N ALA A 127 14.69 22.81 2.43
CA ALA A 127 13.69 23.39 3.32
C ALA A 127 14.21 23.76 4.74
N THR A 128 15.50 24.02 4.90
CA THR A 128 16.10 24.57 6.14
C THR A 128 16.86 25.87 5.87
N ASN A 129 16.20 26.86 5.27
CA ASN A 129 16.65 28.25 5.31
C ASN A 129 15.43 29.16 5.51
N GLY A 130 15.04 29.31 6.77
CA GLY A 130 13.92 30.14 7.19
C GLY A 130 13.80 30.20 8.70
N ALA A 131 14.92 30.26 9.41
CA ALA A 131 14.94 30.71 10.79
C ALA A 131 15.59 32.09 10.78
N ASP A 132 14.74 33.12 10.86
CA ASP A 132 15.17 34.49 11.14
C ASP A 132 16.01 34.51 12.42
N PRO A 133 17.13 35.24 12.48
CA PRO A 133 17.89 35.36 13.71
C PRO A 133 17.03 36.13 14.72
N VAL A 134 16.65 35.45 15.81
CA VAL A 134 16.09 36.09 17.00
C VAL A 134 17.06 37.19 17.43
N ALA A 135 16.58 38.43 17.37
CA ALA A 135 17.27 39.60 17.91
C ALA A 135 17.54 39.37 19.41
N THR A 136 18.81 39.29 19.77
CA THR A 136 19.27 39.37 21.15
C THR A 136 19.13 40.83 21.60
N ASN A 137 17.96 41.18 22.15
CA ASN A 137 17.84 42.40 22.93
C ASN A 137 18.58 42.21 24.25
N GLY A 138 19.79 42.76 24.32
CA GLY A 138 20.50 43.01 25.56
C GLY A 138 19.82 44.14 26.34
N ALA A 139 19.24 43.79 27.48
CA ALA A 139 19.11 44.63 28.67
C ALA A 139 19.78 43.81 29.78
N ASP A 140 20.69 44.27 30.62
CA ASP A 140 21.07 45.58 31.21
C ASP A 140 22.58 45.44 31.63
N PRO A 141 23.34 46.41 32.22
CA PRO A 141 22.90 47.51 33.11
C PRO A 141 23.67 48.85 32.98
N ALA A 142 23.14 49.94 33.57
CA ALA A 142 23.86 50.83 34.52
C ALA A 142 23.21 52.23 34.63
N SER A 143 22.63 52.52 35.82
CA SER A 143 22.89 53.68 36.71
C SER A 143 21.65 54.03 37.51
#